data_AF-A0A1Q9F7H8-F1
#
_entry.id   AF-A0A1Q9F7H8-F1
#
_cell.length_a   1.000
_cell.length_b   1.000
_cell.length_c   1.000
_cell.angle_alpha   90.00
_cell.angle_beta   90.00
_cell.angle_gamma   90.00
#
_symmetry.space_group_name_H-M   'P 1'
#
loop_
_entity.id
_entity.type
_entity.pdbx_description
1 polymer ?
#
loop_
_entity_poly.entity_id
_entity_poly.type
_entity_poly.pdbx_seq_one_letter_code
_entity_poly.pdbx_strand_id
1 'polypeptide(L)'
;MWIWLLRACAGQTEDAFNPIDGRGFPHHPVIRQAALGPYLVESGILTELNGLRVPAHFDCENLCNVSQWDPKVRGPSRCPYGTYRYYHYLPSRWHACHEHEAFLKSGFSHVRLNLPVVDEEYGEMVAVYQSALRARTSFNIMELGARWAPWATRAIALLRLRNPLPYQLLAVEPGRVECAGAHRVLKLNGMHGRVLCTKADAALFLRLVSSIDHLDLLHIDIQGDEQHLLKHPEVLDVLDRKVYRIILGTHADFIDDYTLRTFKHWITIHHYRFRGSECLKRAGILRKLSGRPVMLPPPGPEAWAQLRAEPEELCFYNSLQGRVANIDGGFILDNPRFVNASQAFSLNDTELRTSVEAKRSTAGKQRRGPSPVEKALGLLVLIVIGTKVTPKEEQLPCEHLT
;
A
#
# COMPACT_ATOMS: atom_id res chain seq x y z
N MET A 1 22.03 9.71 5.68
CA MET A 1 22.43 9.77 7.10
C MET A 1 21.76 10.95 7.83
N TRP A 2 21.87 12.19 7.35
CA TRP A 2 21.27 13.37 8.00
C TRP A 2 19.71 13.35 8.09
N ILE A 3 19.00 12.95 7.03
CA ILE A 3 17.53 12.83 7.07
C ILE A 3 17.06 11.79 8.11
N TRP A 4 17.86 10.74 8.31
CA TRP A 4 17.59 9.68 9.28
C TRP A 4 17.73 10.18 10.73
N LEU A 5 18.77 10.97 11.00
CA LEU A 5 19.01 11.59 12.32
C LEU A 5 17.87 12.56 12.68
N LEU A 6 17.38 13.34 11.72
CA LEU A 6 16.26 14.26 11.95
C LEU A 6 14.95 13.53 12.28
N ARG A 7 14.70 12.36 11.68
CA ARG A 7 13.48 11.57 11.97
C ARG A 7 13.51 10.84 13.29
N ALA A 8 14.65 10.24 13.64
CA ALA A 8 14.80 9.48 14.88
C ALA A 8 14.52 10.36 16.13
N CYS A 9 14.79 11.66 16.04
CA CYS A 9 14.56 12.62 17.12
C CYS A 9 13.18 13.27 17.14
N ALA A 10 12.43 13.25 16.03
CA ALA A 10 11.19 14.04 15.89
C ALA A 10 9.91 13.34 16.38
N GLY A 11 9.98 12.09 16.88
CA GLY A 11 8.80 11.39 17.40
C GLY A 11 7.64 11.31 16.38
N GLN A 12 7.97 11.17 15.09
CA GLN A 12 7.03 11.24 13.96
C GLN A 12 5.92 10.19 14.09
N THR A 13 4.83 10.57 14.73
CA THR A 13 3.63 9.73 14.89
C THR A 13 2.42 10.30 14.18
N GLU A 14 2.43 11.60 13.85
CA GLU A 14 1.26 12.28 13.28
C GLU A 14 1.43 12.63 11.79
N ASP A 15 2.65 12.98 11.34
CA ASP A 15 2.89 13.50 10.00
C ASP A 15 3.70 12.55 9.09
N ALA A 16 3.18 12.33 7.89
CA ALA A 16 3.83 11.72 6.76
C ALA A 16 4.82 12.69 6.12
N PHE A 17 6.08 12.30 6.03
CA PHE A 17 7.07 13.10 5.30
C PHE A 17 7.01 12.79 3.81
N ASN A 18 7.03 13.83 2.99
CA ASN A 18 7.15 13.74 1.55
C ASN A 18 8.60 14.06 1.13
N PRO A 19 9.35 13.09 0.58
CA PRO A 19 10.75 13.29 0.23
C PRO A 19 10.98 14.17 -1.00
N ILE A 20 9.94 14.44 -1.81
CA ILE A 20 10.06 15.22 -3.04
C ILE A 20 10.02 16.72 -2.74
N ASP A 21 9.13 17.16 -1.85
CA ASP A 21 8.98 18.57 -1.47
C ASP A 21 9.60 18.92 -0.11
N GLY A 22 10.01 17.91 0.68
CA GLY A 22 10.64 18.08 1.98
C GLY A 22 9.67 18.53 3.08
N ARG A 23 8.36 18.32 2.91
CA ARG A 23 7.32 18.75 3.84
C ARG A 23 6.70 17.57 4.60
N GLY A 24 6.16 17.86 5.78
CA GLY A 24 5.30 16.96 6.54
C GLY A 24 3.83 17.21 6.24
N PHE A 25 3.04 16.15 6.21
CA PHE A 25 1.60 16.17 5.98
C PHE A 25 0.90 15.28 7.00
N PRO A 26 -0.26 15.64 7.56
CA PRO A 26 -0.96 14.75 8.48
C PRO A 26 -1.23 13.39 7.83
N HIS A 27 -0.90 12.31 8.55
CA HIS A 27 -1.22 10.98 8.08
C HIS A 27 -2.72 10.79 7.95
N HIS A 28 -3.14 10.02 6.93
CA HIS A 28 -4.51 9.60 6.87
C HIS A 28 -4.81 8.74 8.12
N PRO A 29 -5.93 8.98 8.83
CA PRO A 29 -6.31 8.24 10.04
C PRO A 29 -6.30 6.72 9.92
N VAL A 30 -6.44 6.18 8.70
CA VAL A 30 -6.42 4.74 8.44
C VAL A 30 -5.00 4.15 8.53
N ILE A 31 -3.99 4.91 8.10
CA ILE A 31 -2.58 4.50 8.16
C ILE A 31 -2.13 4.39 9.62
N ARG A 32 -2.64 5.28 10.47
CA ARG A 32 -2.45 5.26 11.92
C ARG A 32 -3.08 4.04 12.61
N GLN A 33 -3.91 3.27 11.90
CA GLN A 33 -4.41 2.00 12.42
C GLN A 33 -3.39 0.88 12.29
N ALA A 34 -2.25 1.05 11.61
CA ALA A 34 -1.22 0.03 11.67
C ALA A 34 -0.60 -0.10 13.07
N ALA A 35 -0.12 -1.29 13.41
CA ALA A 35 0.54 -1.53 14.69
C ALA A 35 2.04 -1.22 14.56
N LEU A 36 2.45 -0.07 15.10
CA LEU A 36 3.86 0.26 15.22
C LEU A 36 4.46 -0.51 16.40
N GLY A 37 5.45 -1.35 16.11
CA GLY A 37 6.17 -2.13 17.11
C GLY A 37 7.65 -2.26 16.77
N PRO A 38 8.49 -2.69 17.74
CA PRO A 38 9.84 -3.12 17.43
C PRO A 38 9.77 -4.46 16.68
N TYR A 39 10.48 -4.54 15.56
CA TYR A 39 10.62 -5.75 14.76
C TYR A 39 12.09 -6.15 14.69
N LEU A 40 12.34 -7.46 14.61
CA LEU A 40 13.69 -7.98 14.39
C LEU A 40 14.17 -7.57 12.99
N VAL A 41 15.40 -7.07 12.91
CA VAL A 41 16.06 -6.84 11.64
C VAL A 41 16.59 -8.18 11.13
N GLU A 42 15.95 -8.72 10.10
CA GLU A 42 16.29 -10.02 9.53
C GLU A 42 16.94 -9.84 8.15
N SER A 43 18.13 -10.40 7.95
CA SER A 43 18.77 -10.36 6.64
C SER A 43 17.90 -11.04 5.58
N GLY A 44 17.55 -10.32 4.53
CA GLY A 44 16.73 -10.79 3.42
C GLY A 44 15.22 -10.81 3.69
N ILE A 45 14.74 -10.35 4.84
CA ILE A 45 13.31 -10.20 5.14
C ILE A 45 13.02 -8.74 5.52
N LEU A 46 12.28 -8.07 4.66
CA LEU A 46 11.67 -6.77 4.95
C LEU A 46 10.45 -6.99 5.84
N THR A 47 10.32 -6.24 6.93
CA THR A 47 9.09 -6.20 7.72
C THR A 47 8.40 -4.86 7.47
N GLU A 48 7.13 -4.90 7.05
CA GLU A 48 6.31 -3.71 6.82
C GLU A 48 5.56 -3.27 8.09
N LEU A 49 4.92 -2.10 8.00
CA LEU A 49 4.24 -1.37 9.07
C LEU A 49 3.27 -2.19 9.93
N ASN A 50 2.66 -3.23 9.35
CA ASN A 50 1.66 -4.10 9.96
C ASN A 50 2.23 -5.48 10.35
N GLY A 51 3.56 -5.60 10.44
CA GLY A 51 4.25 -6.84 10.73
C GLY A 51 4.27 -7.85 9.58
N LEU A 52 3.80 -7.46 8.38
CA LEU A 52 3.91 -8.27 7.19
C LEU A 52 5.38 -8.48 6.84
N ARG A 53 5.80 -9.75 6.76
CA ARG A 53 7.17 -10.14 6.41
C ARG A 53 7.24 -10.45 4.92
N VAL A 54 8.13 -9.78 4.21
CA VAL A 54 8.31 -9.91 2.76
C VAL A 54 9.76 -10.27 2.48
N PRO A 55 10.06 -11.31 1.69
CA PRO A 55 11.44 -11.53 1.25
C PRO A 55 11.92 -10.29 0.47
N ALA A 56 12.97 -9.64 0.97
CA ALA A 56 13.38 -8.31 0.51
C ALA A 56 13.63 -8.27 -1.01
N HIS A 57 14.14 -9.35 -1.60
CA HIS A 57 14.39 -9.41 -3.05
C HIS A 57 13.13 -9.28 -3.92
N PHE A 58 11.95 -9.69 -3.45
CA PHE A 58 10.73 -9.52 -4.25
C PHE A 58 10.26 -8.08 -4.32
N ASP A 59 10.56 -7.27 -3.29
CA ASP A 59 10.13 -5.88 -3.24
C ASP A 59 11.24 -4.92 -3.70
N CYS A 60 12.45 -5.15 -3.21
CA CYS A 60 13.60 -4.26 -3.36
C CYS A 60 14.47 -4.51 -4.61
N GLU A 61 14.29 -5.64 -5.32
CA GLU A 61 15.19 -6.07 -6.41
C GLU A 61 14.47 -6.28 -7.76
N ASN A 62 13.75 -5.26 -8.26
CA ASN A 62 13.03 -5.38 -9.54
C ASN A 62 13.91 -5.46 -10.80
N LEU A 63 15.22 -5.21 -10.71
CA LEU A 63 16.13 -5.16 -11.87
C LEU A 63 17.16 -6.30 -11.92
N CYS A 64 17.14 -7.19 -10.92
CA CYS A 64 18.02 -8.35 -10.87
C CYS A 64 17.35 -9.52 -11.57
N ASN A 65 18.05 -10.19 -12.48
CA ASN A 65 17.54 -11.43 -13.07
C ASN A 65 17.52 -12.50 -11.98
N VAL A 66 16.33 -12.87 -11.52
CA VAL A 66 16.14 -13.70 -10.31
C VAL A 66 16.68 -15.12 -10.49
N SER A 67 16.98 -15.54 -11.72
CA SER A 67 17.77 -16.75 -12.01
C SER A 67 19.19 -16.72 -11.43
N GLN A 68 19.66 -15.56 -10.97
CA GLN A 68 20.97 -15.36 -10.35
C GLN A 68 20.91 -15.34 -8.82
N TRP A 69 19.71 -15.43 -8.23
CA TRP A 69 19.54 -15.53 -6.79
C TRP A 69 19.79 -16.97 -6.34
N ASP A 70 20.92 -17.20 -5.67
CA ASP A 70 21.21 -18.45 -4.98
C ASP A 70 21.24 -18.18 -3.47
N PRO A 71 20.26 -18.67 -2.68
CA PRO A 71 20.22 -18.46 -1.24
C PRO A 71 21.40 -19.08 -0.50
N LYS A 72 22.18 -19.97 -1.15
CA LYS A 72 23.34 -20.64 -0.58
C LYS A 72 24.65 -19.90 -0.84
N VAL A 73 24.67 -18.94 -1.76
CA VAL A 73 25.87 -18.17 -2.09
C VAL A 73 25.90 -16.90 -1.25
N ARG A 74 26.75 -16.88 -0.21
CA ARG A 74 27.07 -15.66 0.54
C ARG A 74 28.10 -14.85 -0.26
N GLY A 75 27.75 -13.62 -0.66
CA GLY A 75 28.71 -12.68 -1.25
C GLY A 75 28.04 -11.57 -2.07
N PRO A 76 28.74 -10.44 -2.29
CA PRO A 76 28.26 -9.29 -3.08
C PRO A 76 28.15 -9.54 -4.59
N SER A 77 28.38 -10.76 -5.06
CA SER A 77 28.47 -11.12 -6.47
C SER A 77 27.33 -12.06 -6.88
N ARG A 78 26.12 -11.49 -7.00
CA ARG A 78 25.26 -11.61 -8.21
C ARG A 78 23.92 -10.86 -8.12
N CYS A 79 23.54 -10.37 -6.95
CA CYS A 79 22.91 -9.05 -6.82
C CYS A 79 23.11 -8.59 -5.38
N PRO A 80 24.12 -7.76 -5.08
CA PRO A 80 24.14 -7.09 -3.80
C PRO A 80 22.87 -6.25 -3.78
N TYR A 81 22.01 -6.46 -2.77
CA TYR A 81 20.97 -5.54 -2.31
C TYR A 81 20.80 -4.40 -3.29
N GLY A 82 19.94 -4.65 -4.30
CA GLY A 82 19.96 -3.93 -5.58
C GLY A 82 20.24 -2.46 -5.34
N THR A 83 21.17 -1.86 -6.11
CA THR A 83 21.87 -0.57 -5.90
C THR A 83 21.07 0.66 -5.39
N TYR A 84 19.79 0.53 -5.07
CA TYR A 84 18.83 1.53 -4.59
C TYR A 84 18.74 2.70 -5.54
N ARG A 85 19.25 2.48 -6.76
CA ARG A 85 19.26 3.41 -7.86
C ARG A 85 17.85 3.96 -8.01
N TYR A 86 16.85 3.09 -8.00
CA TYR A 86 15.45 3.51 -8.07
C TYR A 86 15.03 4.48 -6.96
N TYR A 87 15.30 4.18 -5.69
CA TYR A 87 15.07 5.12 -4.59
C TYR A 87 15.83 6.44 -4.80
N HIS A 88 17.05 6.39 -5.35
CA HIS A 88 17.79 7.60 -5.69
C HIS A 88 17.20 8.41 -6.86
N TYR A 89 16.30 7.84 -7.65
CA TYR A 89 15.57 8.57 -8.70
C TYR A 89 14.19 9.02 -8.24
N LEU A 90 13.57 8.25 -7.36
CA LEU A 90 12.21 8.42 -6.88
C LEU A 90 12.18 8.00 -5.40
N PRO A 91 12.64 8.88 -4.48
CA PRO A 91 12.90 8.57 -3.07
C PRO A 91 11.63 8.29 -2.27
N SER A 92 10.48 8.39 -2.92
CA SER A 92 9.22 7.99 -2.37
C SER A 92 9.03 6.47 -2.55
N ARG A 93 9.28 5.91 -3.74
CA ARG A 93 9.19 4.47 -4.02
C ARG A 93 10.36 3.71 -3.41
N TRP A 94 10.09 2.54 -2.82
CA TRP A 94 11.08 1.68 -2.15
C TRP A 94 11.80 2.31 -0.96
N HIS A 95 11.19 3.30 -0.32
CA HIS A 95 11.72 3.86 0.93
C HIS A 95 11.95 2.78 1.99
N ALA A 96 11.00 1.86 2.17
CA ALA A 96 11.12 0.74 3.10
C ALA A 96 12.36 -0.15 2.83
N CYS A 97 12.70 -0.36 1.56
CA CYS A 97 13.92 -1.08 1.17
C CYS A 97 15.19 -0.34 1.56
N HIS A 98 15.22 0.98 1.33
CA HIS A 98 16.35 1.81 1.72
C HIS A 98 16.53 1.85 3.25
N GLU A 99 15.43 1.97 3.99
CA GLU A 99 15.43 1.90 5.45
C GLU A 99 15.95 0.55 5.95
N HIS A 100 15.43 -0.55 5.41
CA HIS A 100 15.87 -1.91 5.77
C HIS A 100 17.38 -2.12 5.58
N GLU A 101 17.93 -1.66 4.46
CA GLU A 101 19.38 -1.75 4.23
C GLU A 101 20.18 -0.93 5.23
N ALA A 102 19.73 0.29 5.54
CA ALA A 102 20.37 1.14 6.52
C ALA A 102 20.42 0.44 7.88
N PHE A 103 19.32 -0.20 8.31
CA PHE A 103 19.28 -0.99 9.53
C PHE A 103 20.27 -2.16 9.53
N LEU A 104 20.34 -2.92 8.44
CA LEU A 104 21.29 -4.02 8.30
C LEU A 104 22.74 -3.54 8.40
N LYS A 105 23.09 -2.44 7.71
CA LYS A 105 24.44 -1.87 7.72
C LYS A 105 24.83 -1.27 9.07
N SER A 106 23.86 -0.73 9.81
CA SER A 106 24.07 -0.20 11.15
C SER A 106 24.29 -1.28 12.22
N GLY A 107 24.00 -2.55 11.92
CA GLY A 107 24.11 -3.65 12.88
C GLY A 107 23.03 -3.61 13.96
N PHE A 108 21.94 -2.87 13.75
CA PHE A 108 20.81 -2.86 14.68
C PHE A 108 20.08 -4.20 14.65
N SER A 109 19.77 -4.74 15.83
CA SER A 109 19.01 -6.00 15.95
C SER A 109 17.50 -5.80 15.85
N HIS A 110 17.03 -4.58 16.14
CA HIS A 110 15.62 -4.21 16.12
C HIS A 110 15.43 -2.88 15.40
N VAL A 111 14.29 -2.75 14.73
CA VAL A 111 13.81 -1.53 14.11
C VAL A 111 12.44 -1.20 14.67
N ARG A 112 12.22 0.07 15.00
CA ARG A 112 10.87 0.62 15.14
C ARG A 112 10.51 1.28 13.83
N LEU A 113 9.53 0.72 13.12
CA LEU A 113 9.10 1.27 11.84
C LEU A 113 8.38 2.61 12.06
N ASN A 114 8.60 3.53 11.13
CA ASN A 114 7.82 4.76 11.04
C ASN A 114 6.59 4.52 10.16
N LEU A 115 5.58 5.38 10.30
CA LEU A 115 4.51 5.47 9.31
C LEU A 115 5.09 5.80 7.92
N PRO A 116 4.45 5.33 6.82
CA PRO A 116 5.01 5.42 5.48
C PRO A 116 5.22 6.85 5.03
N VAL A 117 6.16 7.07 4.12
CA VAL A 117 6.29 8.37 3.44
C VAL A 117 5.12 8.60 2.50
N VAL A 118 4.89 9.85 2.12
CA VAL A 118 3.98 10.12 0.99
C VAL A 118 4.71 9.78 -0.30
N ASP A 119 4.24 8.74 -0.97
CA ASP A 119 4.70 8.28 -2.27
C ASP A 119 3.53 7.94 -3.21
N GLU A 120 3.85 7.39 -4.38
CA GLU A 120 2.87 6.95 -5.39
C GLU A 120 1.97 5.83 -4.90
N GLU A 121 2.46 5.01 -3.97
CA GLU A 121 1.74 3.89 -3.36
C GLU A 121 0.89 4.32 -2.15
N TYR A 122 1.12 5.50 -1.58
CA TYR A 122 0.46 5.96 -0.35
C TYR A 122 -1.07 5.99 -0.47
N GLY A 123 -1.59 6.54 -1.58
CA GLY A 123 -3.03 6.60 -1.84
C GLY A 123 -3.66 5.21 -1.97
N GLU A 124 -2.96 4.29 -2.62
CA GLU A 124 -3.40 2.90 -2.77
C GLU A 124 -3.36 2.16 -1.43
N MET A 125 -2.31 2.36 -0.63
CA MET A 125 -2.19 1.79 0.71
C MET A 125 -3.33 2.27 1.62
N VAL A 126 -3.66 3.57 1.58
CA VAL A 126 -4.83 4.14 2.27
C VAL A 126 -6.11 3.41 1.83
N ALA A 127 -6.31 3.24 0.51
CA ALA A 127 -7.51 2.61 -0.02
C ALA A 127 -7.62 1.11 0.31
N VAL A 128 -6.50 0.40 0.34
CA VAL A 128 -6.40 -1.00 0.76
C VAL A 128 -6.79 -1.13 2.23
N TYR A 129 -6.22 -0.29 3.09
CA TYR A 129 -6.48 -0.31 4.53
C TYR A 129 -7.94 0.04 4.84
N GLN A 130 -8.49 1.04 4.15
CA GLN A 130 -9.90 1.39 4.27
C GLN A 130 -10.81 0.22 3.90
N SER A 131 -10.48 -0.50 2.82
CA SER A 131 -11.26 -1.65 2.36
C SER A 131 -11.29 -2.76 3.42
N ALA A 132 -10.15 -3.08 4.03
CA ALA A 132 -10.06 -4.07 5.10
C ALA A 132 -10.83 -3.67 6.36
N LEU A 133 -10.77 -2.39 6.76
CA LEU A 133 -11.53 -1.89 7.93
C LEU A 133 -13.03 -1.75 7.67
N ARG A 134 -13.44 -1.56 6.42
CA ARG A 134 -14.86 -1.45 6.02
C ARG A 134 -15.56 -2.81 5.98
N ALA A 135 -14.82 -3.89 5.78
CA ALA A 135 -15.32 -5.26 5.73
C ALA A 135 -16.11 -5.63 6.99
N ARG A 136 -17.17 -6.43 6.84
CA ARG A 136 -18.14 -6.70 7.91
C ARG A 136 -18.24 -8.18 8.27
N THR A 137 -18.54 -9.02 7.29
CA THR A 137 -18.82 -10.45 7.48
C THR A 137 -17.67 -11.32 7.00
N SER A 138 -17.07 -10.93 5.89
CA SER A 138 -15.89 -11.50 5.29
C SER A 138 -15.11 -10.38 4.62
N PHE A 139 -13.85 -10.64 4.26
CA PHE A 139 -13.07 -9.77 3.39
C PHE A 139 -12.60 -10.53 2.17
N ASN A 140 -13.10 -10.17 1.00
CA ASN A 140 -12.76 -10.80 -0.26
C ASN A 140 -11.92 -9.84 -1.11
N ILE A 141 -10.70 -10.26 -1.46
CA ILE A 141 -9.75 -9.45 -2.22
C ILE A 141 -9.21 -10.23 -3.42
N MET A 142 -9.11 -9.53 -4.55
CA MET A 142 -8.53 -10.04 -5.78
C MET A 142 -7.50 -9.05 -6.32
N GLU A 143 -6.35 -9.57 -6.73
CA GLU A 143 -5.26 -8.80 -7.31
C GLU A 143 -4.87 -9.40 -8.66
N LEU A 144 -5.02 -8.63 -9.73
CA LEU A 144 -4.67 -9.00 -11.10
C LEU A 144 -3.36 -8.32 -11.48
N GLY A 145 -2.36 -9.12 -11.89
CA GLY A 145 -0.98 -8.70 -12.02
C GLY A 145 -0.35 -8.44 -10.66
N ALA A 146 -0.40 -9.49 -9.83
CA ALA A 146 -0.16 -9.37 -8.42
C ALA A 146 1.30 -9.15 -8.06
N ARG A 147 2.28 -9.38 -8.95
CA ARG A 147 3.69 -9.45 -8.56
C ARG A 147 3.85 -10.45 -7.38
N TRP A 148 4.23 -10.00 -6.19
CA TRP A 148 4.28 -10.81 -4.96
C TRP A 148 3.01 -10.73 -4.08
N ALA A 149 1.93 -10.16 -4.62
CA ALA A 149 0.66 -9.83 -3.98
C ALA A 149 0.76 -8.77 -2.85
N PRO A 150 1.43 -7.62 -3.06
CA PRO A 150 1.57 -6.57 -2.05
C PRO A 150 0.24 -6.13 -1.49
N TRP A 151 -0.72 -5.80 -2.36
CA TRP A 151 -1.95 -5.15 -1.92
C TRP A 151 -2.84 -6.12 -1.17
N ALA A 152 -2.96 -7.35 -1.69
CA ALA A 152 -3.74 -8.38 -1.02
C ALA A 152 -3.14 -8.76 0.34
N THR A 153 -1.82 -8.96 0.43
CA THR A 153 -1.18 -9.38 1.70
C THR A 153 -1.13 -8.25 2.73
N ARG A 154 -0.91 -6.99 2.32
CA ARG A 154 -1.04 -5.79 3.17
C ARG A 154 -2.45 -5.67 3.75
N ALA A 155 -3.48 -5.90 2.94
CA ALA A 155 -4.87 -5.88 3.39
C ALA A 155 -5.13 -6.94 4.47
N ILE A 156 -4.71 -8.19 4.24
CA ILE A 156 -4.92 -9.30 5.18
C ILE A 156 -4.12 -9.10 6.47
N ALA A 157 -2.90 -8.59 6.39
CA ALA A 157 -2.12 -8.26 7.58
C ALA A 157 -2.84 -7.22 8.45
N LEU A 158 -3.36 -6.14 7.87
CA LEU A 158 -4.16 -5.17 8.62
C LEU A 158 -5.46 -5.78 9.16
N LEU A 159 -6.16 -6.56 8.32
CA LEU A 159 -7.41 -7.22 8.69
C LEU A 159 -7.22 -8.07 9.96
N ARG A 160 -6.17 -8.90 10.02
CA ARG A 160 -5.84 -9.71 11.20
C ARG A 160 -5.59 -8.89 12.46
N LEU A 161 -4.97 -7.72 12.32
CA LEU A 161 -4.65 -6.85 13.45
C LEU A 161 -5.87 -6.10 14.00
N ARG A 162 -6.79 -5.67 13.14
CA ARG A 162 -7.83 -4.70 13.52
C ARG A 162 -9.26 -5.19 13.38
N ASN A 163 -9.50 -6.14 12.49
CA ASN A 163 -10.83 -6.63 12.16
C ASN A 163 -10.74 -8.09 11.71
N PRO A 164 -10.39 -9.04 12.61
CA PRO A 164 -10.09 -10.41 12.23
C PRO A 164 -11.35 -11.13 11.72
N LEU A 165 -11.58 -11.04 10.41
CA LEU A 165 -12.68 -11.65 9.70
C LEU A 165 -12.19 -12.85 8.87
N PRO A 166 -13.09 -13.80 8.55
CA PRO A 166 -12.86 -14.73 7.46
C PRO A 166 -12.53 -13.97 6.18
N TYR A 167 -11.59 -14.47 5.38
CA TYR A 167 -11.18 -13.79 4.16
C TYR A 167 -10.92 -14.76 3.01
N GLN A 168 -11.07 -14.27 1.78
CA GLN A 168 -10.64 -14.94 0.57
C GLN A 168 -9.66 -14.05 -0.18
N LEU A 169 -8.47 -14.58 -0.45
CA LEU A 169 -7.43 -13.91 -1.24
C LEU A 169 -7.24 -14.64 -2.56
N LEU A 170 -7.39 -13.91 -3.66
CA LEU A 170 -7.09 -14.37 -5.01
C LEU A 170 -6.02 -13.48 -5.63
N ALA A 171 -4.93 -14.07 -6.11
CA ALA A 171 -3.86 -13.35 -6.79
C ALA A 171 -3.56 -14.01 -8.14
N VAL A 172 -3.40 -13.21 -9.19
CA VAL A 172 -3.08 -13.68 -10.54
C VAL A 172 -1.81 -12.99 -11.02
N GLU A 173 -0.80 -13.77 -11.37
CA GLU A 173 0.50 -13.25 -11.79
C GLU A 173 1.12 -14.14 -12.89
N PRO A 174 1.30 -13.68 -14.13
CA PRO A 174 1.90 -14.50 -15.19
C PRO A 174 3.40 -14.77 -14.99
N GLY A 175 4.12 -13.85 -14.35
CA GLY A 175 5.54 -13.95 -14.06
C GLY A 175 5.84 -15.09 -13.10
N ARG A 176 6.64 -16.07 -13.55
CA ARG A 176 6.95 -17.26 -12.73
C ARG A 176 7.61 -16.89 -11.40
N VAL A 177 8.47 -15.89 -11.41
CA VAL A 177 9.25 -15.51 -10.24
C VAL A 177 8.38 -14.74 -9.26
N GLU A 178 7.66 -13.76 -9.77
CA GLU A 178 6.73 -12.93 -9.05
C GLU A 178 5.65 -13.80 -8.40
N CYS A 179 5.06 -14.74 -9.16
CA CYS A 179 4.09 -15.70 -8.64
C CYS A 179 4.67 -16.57 -7.51
N ALA A 180 5.92 -17.04 -7.65
CA ALA A 180 6.61 -17.75 -6.57
C ALA A 180 6.81 -16.85 -5.33
N GLY A 181 7.05 -15.55 -5.54
CA GLY A 181 7.08 -14.55 -4.50
C GLY A 181 5.77 -14.43 -3.74
N ALA A 182 4.64 -14.37 -4.45
CA ALA A 182 3.32 -14.36 -3.82
C ALA A 182 3.09 -15.60 -2.95
N HIS A 183 3.41 -16.80 -3.45
CA HIS A 183 3.35 -18.02 -2.63
C HIS A 183 4.27 -17.97 -1.41
N ARG A 184 5.47 -17.41 -1.55
CA ARG A 184 6.45 -17.31 -0.46
C ARG A 184 5.99 -16.34 0.62
N VAL A 185 5.46 -15.18 0.24
CA VAL A 185 4.91 -14.18 1.18
C VAL A 185 3.73 -14.77 1.94
N LEU A 186 2.79 -15.43 1.26
CA LEU A 186 1.66 -16.09 1.92
C LEU A 186 2.14 -17.12 2.95
N LYS A 187 3.06 -18.01 2.55
CA LYS A 187 3.63 -19.03 3.45
C LYS A 187 4.37 -18.42 4.64
N LEU A 188 5.17 -17.39 4.42
CA LEU A 188 5.98 -16.74 5.45
C LEU A 188 5.13 -16.10 6.55
N ASN A 189 3.93 -15.63 6.20
CA ASN A 189 3.00 -14.96 7.10
C ASN A 189 1.84 -15.85 7.58
N GLY A 190 1.90 -17.16 7.31
CA GLY A 190 0.81 -18.09 7.64
C GLY A 190 -0.53 -17.64 7.04
N MET A 191 -0.51 -17.06 5.85
CA MET A 191 -1.70 -16.63 5.10
C MET A 191 -2.12 -17.72 4.12
N HIS A 192 -3.43 -17.93 4.02
CA HIS A 192 -4.04 -18.76 2.99
C HIS A 192 -4.54 -17.88 1.85
N GLY A 193 -4.49 -18.40 0.63
CA GLY A 193 -4.93 -17.70 -0.57
C GLY A 193 -4.70 -18.56 -1.81
N ARG A 194 -5.42 -18.25 -2.90
CA ARG A 194 -5.22 -18.91 -4.19
C ARG A 194 -4.42 -17.99 -5.09
N VAL A 195 -3.20 -18.40 -5.40
CA VAL A 195 -2.33 -17.74 -6.37
C VAL A 195 -2.36 -18.53 -7.67
N LEU A 196 -2.58 -17.85 -8.79
CA LEU A 196 -2.59 -18.44 -10.11
C LEU A 196 -1.47 -17.84 -10.96
N CYS A 197 -0.51 -18.70 -11.34
CA CYS A 197 0.63 -18.30 -12.17
C CYS A 197 0.25 -18.26 -13.66
N THR A 198 -0.61 -17.32 -14.05
CA THR A 198 -1.14 -17.23 -15.42
C THR A 198 -1.49 -15.79 -15.76
N LYS A 199 -1.69 -15.50 -17.05
CA LYS A 199 -2.12 -14.19 -17.50
C LYS A 199 -3.56 -13.93 -17.06
N ALA A 200 -3.82 -12.74 -16.55
CA ALA A 200 -5.18 -12.29 -16.28
C ALA A 200 -5.90 -11.95 -17.59
N ASP A 201 -7.09 -12.50 -17.78
CA ASP A 201 -8.00 -12.16 -18.86
C ASP A 201 -9.45 -12.17 -18.36
N ALA A 202 -10.39 -11.78 -19.22
CA ALA A 202 -11.80 -11.72 -18.88
C ALA A 202 -12.37 -13.09 -18.47
N ALA A 203 -11.99 -14.17 -19.17
CA ALA A 203 -12.50 -15.51 -18.89
C ALA A 203 -12.05 -16.02 -17.51
N LEU A 204 -10.77 -15.83 -17.18
CA LEU A 204 -10.22 -16.15 -15.87
C LEU A 204 -10.88 -15.30 -14.77
N PHE A 205 -11.01 -13.99 -14.97
CA PHE A 205 -11.66 -13.10 -14.00
C PHE A 205 -13.10 -13.57 -13.70
N LEU A 206 -13.91 -13.78 -14.74
CA LEU A 206 -15.30 -14.22 -14.62
C LEU A 206 -15.41 -15.58 -13.93
N ARG A 207 -14.50 -16.52 -14.24
CA ARG A 207 -14.44 -17.80 -13.55
C ARG A 207 -14.13 -17.64 -12.06
N LEU A 208 -13.16 -16.81 -11.70
CA LEU A 208 -12.75 -16.62 -10.30
C LEU A 208 -13.82 -15.92 -9.46
N VAL A 209 -14.43 -14.87 -10.00
CA VAL A 209 -15.45 -14.09 -9.30
C VAL A 209 -16.82 -14.79 -9.27
N SER A 210 -17.03 -15.83 -10.08
CA SER A 210 -18.25 -16.64 -10.05
C SER A 210 -18.45 -17.34 -8.69
N SER A 211 -17.36 -17.71 -8.01
CA SER A 211 -17.40 -18.40 -6.72
C SER A 211 -17.42 -17.47 -5.50
N ILE A 212 -17.55 -16.16 -5.71
CA ILE A 212 -17.54 -15.16 -4.63
C ILE A 212 -18.81 -14.32 -4.73
N ASP A 213 -19.47 -14.10 -3.61
CA ASP A 213 -20.71 -13.32 -3.57
C ASP A 213 -20.46 -11.83 -3.80
N HIS A 214 -19.37 -11.30 -3.24
CA HIS A 214 -18.92 -9.92 -3.37
C HIS A 214 -17.41 -9.83 -3.28
N LEU A 215 -16.84 -8.74 -3.78
CA LEU A 215 -15.42 -8.43 -3.71
C LEU A 215 -15.24 -7.06 -3.06
N ASP A 216 -14.63 -7.02 -1.88
CA ASP A 216 -14.41 -5.77 -1.14
C ASP A 216 -13.36 -4.89 -1.82
N LEU A 217 -12.34 -5.52 -2.42
CA LEU A 217 -11.28 -4.85 -3.15
C LEU A 217 -10.83 -5.65 -4.38
N LEU A 218 -10.86 -5.00 -5.54
CA LEU A 218 -10.20 -5.44 -6.76
C LEU A 218 -9.02 -4.52 -7.05
N HIS A 219 -7.82 -5.07 -7.10
CA HIS A 219 -6.64 -4.37 -7.61
C HIS A 219 -6.30 -4.88 -9.01
N ILE A 220 -6.06 -3.97 -9.95
CA ILE A 220 -5.76 -4.29 -11.36
C ILE A 220 -4.51 -3.52 -11.78
N ASP A 221 -3.44 -4.26 -12.06
CA ASP A 221 -2.18 -3.75 -12.62
C ASP A 221 -1.63 -4.82 -13.57
N ILE A 222 -2.12 -4.86 -14.81
CA ILE A 222 -1.79 -5.92 -15.78
C ILE A 222 -1.05 -5.35 -16.99
N GLN A 223 -0.23 -4.32 -16.74
CA GLN A 223 0.80 -3.81 -17.64
C GLN A 223 0.30 -3.49 -19.06
N GLY A 224 -0.87 -2.87 -19.17
CA GLY A 224 -1.47 -2.42 -20.43
C GLY A 224 -2.68 -3.25 -20.91
N ASP A 225 -2.90 -4.44 -20.34
CA ASP A 225 -4.05 -5.28 -20.67
C ASP A 225 -5.36 -4.85 -19.96
N GLU A 226 -5.32 -3.79 -19.14
CA GLU A 226 -6.46 -3.30 -18.35
C GLU A 226 -7.65 -3.00 -19.25
N GLN A 227 -7.41 -2.30 -20.37
CA GLN A 227 -8.47 -1.94 -21.29
C GLN A 227 -9.13 -3.16 -21.94
N HIS A 228 -8.36 -4.22 -22.22
CA HIS A 228 -8.92 -5.44 -22.81
C HIS A 228 -9.87 -6.13 -21.83
N LEU A 229 -9.47 -6.23 -20.56
CA LEU A 229 -10.31 -6.75 -19.48
C LEU A 229 -11.58 -5.89 -19.31
N LEU A 230 -11.42 -4.57 -19.22
CA LEU A 230 -12.51 -3.62 -18.94
C LEU A 230 -13.42 -3.33 -20.16
N LYS A 231 -13.08 -3.80 -21.36
CA LYS A 231 -13.94 -3.76 -22.55
C LYS A 231 -14.94 -4.91 -22.60
N HIS A 232 -14.76 -5.94 -21.80
CA HIS A 232 -15.64 -7.10 -21.82
C HIS A 232 -16.97 -6.81 -21.09
N PRO A 233 -18.14 -6.89 -21.75
CA PRO A 233 -19.42 -6.47 -21.14
C PRO A 233 -19.78 -7.24 -19.86
N GLU A 234 -19.54 -8.56 -19.84
CA GLU A 234 -19.81 -9.37 -18.64
C GLU A 234 -18.88 -9.02 -17.47
N VAL A 235 -17.66 -8.55 -17.75
CA VAL A 235 -16.75 -8.09 -16.69
C VAL A 235 -17.33 -6.83 -16.07
N LEU A 236 -17.74 -5.85 -16.87
CA LEU A 236 -18.36 -4.61 -16.37
C LEU A 236 -19.62 -4.88 -15.55
N ASP A 237 -20.50 -5.77 -16.02
CA ASP A 237 -21.70 -6.17 -15.27
C ASP A 237 -21.35 -6.81 -13.90
N VAL A 238 -20.31 -7.64 -13.84
CA VAL A 238 -19.82 -8.19 -12.57
C VAL A 238 -19.22 -7.09 -11.68
N LEU A 239 -18.44 -6.16 -12.22
CA LEU A 239 -17.87 -5.05 -11.46
C LEU A 239 -18.98 -4.25 -10.78
N ASP A 240 -20.02 -3.88 -11.53
CA ASP A 240 -21.15 -3.11 -11.02
C ASP A 240 -21.96 -3.88 -9.96
N ARG A 241 -22.10 -5.21 -10.11
CA ARG A 241 -22.92 -6.05 -9.23
C ARG A 241 -22.22 -6.62 -8.02
N LYS A 242 -20.89 -6.76 -8.03
CA LYS A 242 -20.15 -7.50 -6.99
C LYS A 242 -18.97 -6.75 -6.39
N VAL A 243 -18.39 -5.77 -7.09
CA VAL A 243 -17.12 -5.15 -6.66
C VAL A 243 -17.38 -3.82 -5.97
N TYR A 244 -16.85 -3.67 -4.75
CA TYR A 244 -17.08 -2.51 -3.90
C TYR A 244 -16.10 -1.38 -4.22
N ARG A 245 -14.82 -1.73 -4.39
CA ARG A 245 -13.75 -0.80 -4.73
C ARG A 245 -12.82 -1.39 -5.78
N ILE A 246 -12.38 -0.53 -6.69
CA ILE A 246 -11.32 -0.81 -7.66
C ILE A 246 -10.13 0.10 -7.38
N ILE A 247 -8.94 -0.47 -7.34
CA ILE A 247 -7.67 0.24 -7.52
C ILE A 247 -7.12 -0.21 -8.87
N LEU A 248 -6.81 0.73 -9.75
CA LEU A 248 -6.41 0.46 -11.13
C LEU A 248 -5.14 1.25 -11.44
N GLY A 249 -4.03 0.55 -11.66
CA GLY A 249 -2.82 1.12 -12.24
C GLY A 249 -3.02 1.32 -13.74
N THR A 250 -2.75 2.53 -14.25
CA THR A 250 -2.93 2.85 -15.66
C THR A 250 -1.59 3.08 -16.34
N HIS A 251 -1.31 2.20 -17.31
CA HIS A 251 -0.02 2.15 -17.99
C HIS A 251 0.00 2.92 -19.32
N ALA A 252 -1.09 3.63 -19.65
CA ALA A 252 -1.20 4.43 -20.87
C ALA A 252 -2.38 5.42 -20.82
N ASP A 253 -2.23 6.55 -21.50
CA ASP A 253 -3.26 7.60 -21.64
C ASP A 253 -4.61 7.06 -22.15
N PHE A 254 -4.59 6.11 -23.10
CA PHE A 254 -5.82 5.56 -23.66
C PHE A 254 -6.60 4.69 -22.66
N ILE A 255 -5.94 4.19 -21.62
CA ILE A 255 -6.55 3.46 -20.51
C ILE A 255 -7.24 4.46 -19.61
N ASP A 256 -6.57 5.57 -19.25
CA ASP A 256 -7.15 6.65 -18.45
C ASP A 256 -8.45 7.16 -19.07
N ASP A 257 -8.39 7.56 -20.34
CA ASP A 257 -9.52 8.13 -21.05
C ASP A 257 -10.67 7.10 -21.16
N TYR A 258 -10.35 5.81 -21.30
CA TYR A 258 -11.34 4.74 -21.30
C TYR A 258 -11.99 4.55 -19.92
N THR A 259 -11.20 4.52 -18.86
CA THR A 259 -11.66 4.38 -17.47
C THR A 259 -12.58 5.54 -17.08
N LEU A 260 -12.19 6.78 -17.37
CA LEU A 260 -13.00 7.98 -17.10
C LEU A 260 -14.37 7.92 -17.77
N ARG A 261 -14.44 7.44 -19.02
CA ARG A 261 -15.72 7.29 -19.73
C ARG A 261 -16.57 6.15 -19.19
N THR A 262 -15.94 5.01 -18.92
CA THR A 262 -16.62 3.77 -18.51
C THR A 262 -17.19 3.89 -17.10
N PHE A 263 -16.39 4.42 -16.17
CA PHE A 263 -16.72 4.53 -14.76
C PHE A 263 -17.20 5.94 -14.36
N LYS A 264 -17.72 6.73 -15.31
CA LYS A 264 -18.23 8.10 -15.04
C LYS A 264 -19.33 8.17 -13.97
N HIS A 265 -19.97 7.03 -13.67
CA HIS A 265 -21.04 6.92 -12.69
C HIS A 265 -20.55 6.34 -11.35
N TRP A 266 -19.30 5.87 -11.28
CA TRP A 266 -18.67 5.46 -10.04
C TRP A 266 -18.12 6.68 -9.29
N ILE A 267 -17.84 6.51 -8.00
CA ILE A 267 -17.30 7.59 -7.17
C ILE A 267 -15.77 7.54 -7.29
N THR A 268 -15.19 8.53 -7.97
CA THR A 268 -13.73 8.68 -8.04
C THR A 268 -13.19 9.21 -6.72
N ILE A 269 -12.43 8.38 -6.01
CA ILE A 269 -11.76 8.74 -4.75
C ILE A 269 -10.42 9.40 -5.02
N HIS A 270 -9.69 8.85 -5.98
CA HIS A 270 -8.38 9.33 -6.39
C HIS A 270 -8.16 9.08 -7.87
N HIS A 271 -7.51 10.01 -8.54
CA HIS A 271 -7.13 9.88 -9.94
C HIS A 271 -5.91 10.73 -10.23
N TYR A 272 -4.92 10.14 -10.89
CA TYR A 272 -3.81 10.83 -11.52
C TYR A 272 -3.53 10.19 -12.87
N ARG A 273 -3.37 11.04 -13.88
CA ARG A 273 -3.19 10.63 -15.27
C ARG A 273 -1.79 10.04 -15.48
N PHE A 274 -1.68 8.99 -16.27
CA PHE A 274 -0.42 8.42 -16.72
C PHE A 274 0.44 9.48 -17.42
N ARG A 275 1.72 9.59 -17.04
CA ARG A 275 2.69 10.50 -17.69
C ARG A 275 3.87 9.77 -18.33
N GLY A 276 4.02 8.49 -18.02
CA GLY A 276 5.10 7.65 -18.53
C GLY A 276 6.49 8.12 -18.10
N SER A 277 7.51 7.64 -18.79
CA SER A 277 8.92 7.83 -18.39
C SER A 277 9.65 8.94 -19.13
N GLU A 278 8.97 9.76 -19.96
CA GLU A 278 9.61 10.82 -20.75
C GLU A 278 10.29 11.87 -19.88
N CYS A 279 9.67 12.19 -18.77
CA CYS A 279 10.19 13.11 -17.77
C CYS A 279 11.56 12.65 -17.22
N LEU A 280 11.69 11.35 -16.89
CA LEU A 280 12.94 10.77 -16.44
C LEU A 280 14.01 10.77 -17.53
N LYS A 281 13.61 10.66 -18.80
CA LYS A 281 14.54 10.74 -19.93
C LYS A 281 15.09 12.15 -20.09
N ARG A 282 14.25 13.18 -19.99
CA ARG A 282 14.67 14.59 -20.07
C ARG A 282 15.60 14.99 -18.92
N ALA A 283 15.36 14.48 -17.72
CA ALA A 283 16.24 14.69 -16.57
C ALA A 283 17.56 13.89 -16.64
N GLY A 284 17.80 13.13 -17.72
CA GLY A 284 19.00 12.32 -17.90
C GLY A 284 19.08 11.12 -16.95
N ILE A 285 17.98 10.77 -16.29
CA ILE A 285 17.89 9.65 -15.33
C ILE A 285 17.67 8.33 -16.06
N LEU A 286 16.84 8.34 -17.10
CA LEU A 286 16.53 7.17 -17.90
C LEU A 286 17.09 7.30 -19.32
N ARG A 287 17.82 6.30 -19.80
CA ARG A 287 18.22 6.19 -21.22
C ARG A 287 17.75 4.88 -21.82
N LYS A 288 17.49 4.88 -23.13
CA LYS A 288 17.34 3.62 -23.88
C LYS A 288 18.72 3.18 -24.36
N LEU A 289 19.22 2.06 -23.83
CA LEU A 289 20.43 1.40 -24.32
C LEU A 289 20.00 0.08 -24.99
N SER A 290 20.31 -0.07 -26.27
CA SER A 290 19.92 -1.26 -27.06
C SER A 290 18.43 -1.58 -26.99
N GLY A 291 17.58 -0.54 -27.03
CA GLY A 291 16.12 -0.67 -26.94
C GLY A 291 15.57 -0.95 -25.54
N ARG A 292 16.42 -1.17 -24.55
CA ARG A 292 16.00 -1.40 -23.15
C ARG A 292 16.13 -0.12 -22.33
N PRO A 293 15.16 0.20 -21.47
CA PRO A 293 15.32 1.27 -20.49
C PRO A 293 16.44 0.89 -19.51
N VAL A 294 17.40 1.79 -19.34
CA VAL A 294 18.50 1.68 -18.38
C VAL A 294 18.54 2.94 -17.54
N MET A 295 18.46 2.77 -16.23
CA MET A 295 18.63 3.87 -15.28
C MET A 295 20.11 4.24 -15.16
N LEU A 296 20.44 5.50 -15.46
CA LEU A 296 21.78 6.08 -15.29
C LEU A 296 22.05 6.41 -13.83
N PRO A 297 23.31 6.49 -13.35
CA PRO A 297 23.63 6.76 -11.93
C PRO A 297 22.81 7.89 -11.29
N PRO A 298 22.63 7.88 -9.95
CA PRO A 298 21.83 8.85 -9.22
C PRO A 298 22.03 10.29 -9.73
N PRO A 299 20.94 11.02 -10.01
CA PRO A 299 21.03 12.40 -10.46
C PRO A 299 21.80 13.23 -9.44
N GLY A 300 22.72 14.07 -9.92
CA GLY A 300 23.31 15.13 -9.11
C GLY A 300 22.23 16.12 -8.63
N PRO A 301 22.56 17.02 -7.70
CA PRO A 301 21.65 18.07 -7.22
C PRO A 301 20.95 18.84 -8.35
N GLU A 302 21.63 19.01 -9.48
CA GLU A 302 21.14 19.71 -10.67
C GLU A 302 19.95 18.99 -11.32
N ALA A 303 20.02 17.66 -11.48
CA ALA A 303 18.95 16.89 -12.08
C ALA A 303 17.73 16.79 -11.15
N TRP A 304 17.93 16.80 -9.83
CA TRP A 304 16.84 16.97 -8.86
C TRP A 304 16.20 18.36 -8.93
N ALA A 305 17.01 19.41 -9.09
CA ALA A 305 16.50 20.76 -9.30
C ALA A 305 15.70 20.85 -10.61
N GLN A 306 16.17 20.22 -11.69
CA GLN A 306 15.46 20.12 -12.96
C GLN A 306 14.12 19.40 -12.79
N LEU A 307 14.10 18.20 -12.20
CA LEU A 307 12.85 17.46 -11.95
C LEU A 307 11.82 18.31 -11.19
N ARG A 308 12.24 19.03 -10.14
CA ARG A 308 11.35 19.90 -9.37
C ARG A 308 10.88 21.15 -10.11
N ALA A 309 11.64 21.58 -11.12
CA ALA A 309 11.36 22.77 -11.94
C ALA A 309 10.58 22.44 -13.22
N GLU A 310 10.56 21.18 -13.67
CA GLU A 310 9.70 20.73 -14.75
C GLU A 310 8.23 21.09 -14.41
N PRO A 311 7.42 21.48 -15.41
CA PRO A 311 5.99 21.68 -15.21
C PRO A 311 5.42 20.55 -14.37
N GLU A 312 4.70 20.89 -13.31
CA GLU A 312 4.32 19.94 -12.28
C GLU A 312 3.66 18.71 -12.88
N GLU A 313 2.85 18.90 -13.91
CA GLU A 313 2.15 17.88 -14.68
C GLU A 313 3.02 16.84 -15.42
N LEU A 314 4.32 17.06 -15.57
CA LEU A 314 5.17 16.21 -16.42
C LEU A 314 5.88 15.07 -15.70
N CYS A 315 6.22 15.25 -14.42
CA CYS A 315 6.95 14.25 -13.62
C CYS A 315 6.25 13.89 -12.32
N PHE A 316 5.48 14.84 -11.80
CA PHE A 316 4.85 14.72 -10.51
C PHE A 316 3.35 14.96 -10.69
N TYR A 317 2.59 14.68 -9.66
CA TYR A 317 1.28 15.29 -9.52
C TYR A 317 1.20 15.89 -8.13
N ASN A 318 0.50 17.01 -8.01
CA ASN A 318 0.22 17.60 -6.70
C ASN A 318 -0.95 16.85 -6.08
N SER A 319 -0.65 15.98 -5.14
CA SER A 319 -1.66 15.48 -4.21
C SER A 319 -1.89 16.52 -3.11
N LEU A 320 -2.93 16.32 -2.31
CA LEU A 320 -3.14 17.14 -1.12
C LEU A 320 -2.13 16.83 -0.01
N GLN A 321 -1.44 15.69 -0.11
CA GLN A 321 -0.34 15.24 0.74
C GLN A 321 1.04 15.56 0.11
N GLY A 322 1.08 16.50 -0.84
CA GLY A 322 2.31 16.97 -1.49
C GLY A 322 2.57 16.36 -2.85
N ARG A 323 3.77 16.62 -3.37
CA ARG A 323 4.17 16.13 -4.71
C ARG A 323 4.44 14.64 -4.69
N VAL A 324 3.84 13.92 -5.61
CA VAL A 324 4.04 12.47 -5.75
C VAL A 324 4.55 12.19 -7.15
N ALA A 325 5.51 11.26 -7.26
CA ALA A 325 6.01 10.81 -8.54
C ALA A 325 4.88 10.20 -9.38
N ASN A 326 4.81 10.57 -10.66
CA ASN A 326 3.78 10.11 -11.55
C ASN A 326 4.41 9.48 -12.79
N ILE A 327 4.65 8.18 -12.72
CA ILE A 327 5.18 7.41 -13.86
C ILE A 327 4.08 6.52 -14.38
N ASP A 328 3.50 5.77 -13.46
CA ASP A 328 2.28 5.00 -13.66
C ASP A 328 1.11 5.95 -13.35
N GLY A 329 0.02 5.89 -14.11
CA GLY A 329 -1.22 6.56 -13.72
C GLY A 329 -2.01 5.68 -12.75
N GLY A 330 -3.07 6.21 -12.16
CA GLY A 330 -3.85 5.45 -11.20
C GLY A 330 -5.27 5.96 -10.99
N PHE A 331 -6.16 5.04 -10.67
CA PHE A 331 -7.53 5.31 -10.22
C PHE A 331 -7.86 4.55 -8.95
N ILE A 332 -8.60 5.20 -8.07
CA ILE A 332 -9.29 4.57 -6.95
C ILE A 332 -10.78 4.92 -7.07
N LEU A 333 -11.60 3.89 -7.28
CA LEU A 333 -13.03 4.03 -7.57
C LEU A 333 -13.85 3.26 -6.53
N ASP A 334 -14.85 3.89 -5.95
CA ASP A 334 -15.87 3.22 -5.14
C ASP A 334 -17.16 3.04 -5.96
N ASN A 335 -17.77 1.87 -5.82
CA ASN A 335 -19.04 1.56 -6.45
C ASN A 335 -20.20 2.16 -5.63
N PRO A 336 -21.00 3.07 -6.21
CA PRO A 336 -22.07 3.78 -5.51
C PRO A 336 -23.20 2.85 -5.02
N ARG A 337 -23.29 1.63 -5.55
CA ARG A 337 -24.25 0.60 -5.09
C ARG A 337 -23.95 0.13 -3.67
N PHE A 338 -22.67 0.12 -3.30
CA PHE A 338 -22.20 -0.40 -2.01
C PHE A 338 -21.75 0.71 -1.06
N VAL A 339 -21.42 1.88 -1.61
CA VAL A 339 -20.87 3.00 -0.88
C VAL A 339 -21.69 4.24 -1.21
N ASN A 340 -22.43 4.76 -0.23
CA ASN A 340 -23.09 6.05 -0.41
C ASN A 340 -22.03 7.14 -0.61
N ALA A 341 -22.24 8.10 -1.53
CA ALA A 341 -21.31 9.21 -1.74
C ALA A 341 -20.99 10.01 -0.46
N SER A 342 -21.94 10.12 0.47
CA SER A 342 -21.71 10.74 1.80
C SER A 342 -20.87 9.89 2.75
N GLN A 343 -20.74 8.59 2.47
CA GLN A 343 -19.96 7.60 3.20
C GLN A 343 -18.68 7.20 2.45
N ALA A 344 -18.49 7.68 1.22
CA ALA A 344 -17.26 7.51 0.48
C ALA A 344 -16.16 8.24 1.25
N PHE A 345 -15.04 7.53 1.43
CA PHE A 345 -13.90 8.10 2.11
C PHE A 345 -13.15 9.01 1.14
N SER A 346 -12.69 10.15 1.63
CA SER A 346 -11.72 10.94 0.89
C SER A 346 -10.31 10.54 1.31
N LEU A 347 -9.34 10.63 0.40
CA LEU A 347 -7.92 10.61 0.80
C LEU A 347 -7.57 11.76 1.77
N ASN A 348 -8.45 12.75 1.90
CA ASN A 348 -8.28 13.91 2.77
C ASN A 348 -9.04 13.82 4.09
N ASP A 349 -9.64 12.67 4.40
CA ASP A 349 -10.36 12.53 5.66
C ASP A 349 -9.39 12.74 6.83
N THR A 350 -9.70 13.70 7.70
CA THR A 350 -8.92 14.02 8.91
C THR A 350 -9.32 13.15 10.09
N GLU A 351 -10.43 12.43 9.99
CA GLU A 351 -10.96 11.55 11.02
C GLU A 351 -11.26 10.15 10.45
N LEU A 352 -11.08 9.11 11.26
CA LEU A 352 -11.43 7.76 10.86
C LEU A 352 -12.96 7.61 10.88
N ARG A 353 -13.61 7.73 9.73
CA ARG A 353 -15.05 7.45 9.62
C ARG A 353 -15.30 5.95 9.71
N THR A 354 -15.42 5.41 10.92
CA THR A 354 -15.91 4.04 11.06
C THR A 354 -17.41 4.05 10.77
N SER A 355 -17.88 3.22 9.84
CA SER A 355 -19.32 3.08 9.55
C SER A 355 -20.12 2.52 10.76
N VAL A 356 -19.47 2.29 11.90
CA VAL A 356 -20.06 1.91 13.19
C VAL A 356 -20.63 3.13 13.92
N GLU A 357 -20.01 4.31 13.81
CA GLU A 357 -20.48 5.51 14.53
C GLU A 357 -21.67 6.19 13.87
N ALA A 358 -21.79 6.12 12.54
CA ALA A 358 -22.92 6.69 11.79
C ALA A 358 -24.29 6.06 12.14
N LYS A 359 -24.30 4.80 12.63
CA LYS A 359 -25.53 4.16 13.12
C LYS A 359 -25.86 4.51 14.58
N ARG A 360 -24.88 4.89 15.40
CA ARG A 360 -25.13 5.33 16.78
C ARG A 360 -25.69 6.75 16.83
N SER A 361 -25.30 7.65 15.92
CA SER A 361 -25.85 9.01 15.87
C SER A 361 -27.31 9.07 15.38
N THR A 362 -27.72 8.11 14.54
CA THR A 362 -29.10 8.02 14.02
C THR A 362 -30.04 7.22 14.93
N ALA A 363 -29.52 6.26 15.71
CA ALA A 363 -30.32 5.52 16.70
C ALA A 363 -30.62 6.33 17.99
N GLY A 364 -29.96 7.48 18.20
CA GLY A 364 -30.05 8.28 19.43
C GLY A 364 -31.31 9.15 19.60
N LYS A 365 -32.29 9.12 18.68
CA LYS A 365 -33.50 9.96 18.75
C LYS A 365 -34.83 9.24 18.99
N GLN A 366 -34.81 7.94 19.30
CA GLN A 366 -35.99 7.25 19.86
C GLN A 366 -35.76 6.95 21.35
N ARG A 367 -36.08 7.92 22.21
CA ARG A 367 -36.29 7.69 23.64
C ARG A 367 -37.50 6.77 23.82
N ARG A 368 -37.29 5.46 23.97
CA ARG A 368 -38.20 4.62 24.75
C ARG A 368 -37.76 4.71 26.20
N GLY A 369 -38.67 5.14 27.08
CA GLY A 369 -38.44 5.21 28.52
C GLY A 369 -38.10 3.84 29.11
N PRO A 370 -37.44 3.78 30.26
CA PRO A 370 -37.04 2.53 30.89
C PRO A 370 -38.27 1.70 31.27
N SER A 371 -38.23 0.39 30.96
CA SER A 371 -39.21 -0.55 31.49
C SER A 371 -38.85 -0.93 32.95
N PRO A 372 -39.83 -1.26 33.82
CA PRO A 372 -39.60 -1.37 35.27
C PRO A 372 -38.83 -2.59 35.77
N VAL A 373 -38.22 -3.42 34.92
CA VAL A 373 -37.80 -4.79 35.31
C VAL A 373 -36.29 -4.95 35.61
N GLU A 374 -35.42 -3.98 35.29
CA GLU A 374 -33.97 -4.14 35.49
C GLU A 374 -33.43 -3.34 36.68
N LYS A 375 -33.86 -3.71 37.90
CA LYS A 375 -33.30 -3.17 39.16
C LYS A 375 -32.79 -4.21 40.15
N ALA A 376 -32.56 -5.45 39.73
CA ALA A 376 -32.01 -6.47 40.61
C ALA A 376 -31.00 -7.36 39.88
N LEU A 377 -29.72 -7.04 40.04
CA LEU A 377 -28.61 -7.99 40.25
C LEU A 377 -27.30 -7.20 40.32
N GLY A 378 -26.91 -6.88 41.55
CA GLY A 378 -25.58 -6.38 41.86
C GLY A 378 -24.62 -7.51 42.20
N LEU A 379 -23.34 -7.13 42.20
CA LEU A 379 -22.20 -7.75 42.90
C LEU A 379 -21.72 -9.14 42.42
N LEU A 380 -20.58 -9.16 41.71
CA LEU A 380 -19.27 -9.62 42.22
C LEU A 380 -18.28 -9.70 41.05
N VAL A 381 -17.23 -8.86 41.00
CA VAL A 381 -15.99 -9.23 40.31
C VAL A 381 -14.81 -8.71 41.12
N LEU A 382 -13.94 -9.66 41.48
CA LEU A 382 -12.72 -9.51 42.26
C LEU A 382 -11.73 -8.52 41.61
N ILE A 383 -11.09 -7.76 42.49
CA ILE A 383 -9.86 -7.01 42.26
C ILE A 383 -8.70 -8.01 42.12
N VAL A 384 -8.00 -7.99 40.98
CA VAL A 384 -6.64 -8.53 40.87
C VAL A 384 -5.71 -7.36 40.57
N ILE A 385 -4.89 -7.01 41.55
CA ILE A 385 -3.80 -6.05 41.43
C ILE A 385 -2.64 -6.76 40.74
N GLY A 386 -2.48 -6.52 39.44
CA GLY A 386 -1.26 -6.87 38.70
C GLY A 386 -0.34 -5.66 38.63
N THR A 387 0.83 -5.74 39.27
CA THR A 387 1.88 -4.72 39.19
C THR A 387 2.43 -4.66 37.77
N LYS A 388 2.13 -3.55 37.06
CA LYS A 388 2.79 -3.21 35.80
C LYS A 388 4.23 -2.77 36.10
N VAL A 389 5.20 -3.62 35.76
CA VAL A 389 6.59 -3.21 35.59
C VAL A 389 6.69 -2.56 34.21
N THR A 390 6.70 -1.24 34.14
CA THR A 390 7.09 -0.50 32.94
C THR A 390 8.61 -0.46 32.86
N PRO A 391 9.25 -0.92 31.78
CA PRO A 391 10.66 -0.64 31.55
C PRO A 391 10.82 0.89 31.42
N LYS A 392 11.79 1.47 32.13
CA LYS A 392 12.25 2.83 31.83
C LYS A 392 12.90 2.81 30.45
N GLU A 393 12.22 3.33 29.44
CA GLU A 393 12.86 3.70 28.17
C GLU A 393 13.80 4.88 28.44
N GLU A 394 15.11 4.63 28.44
CA GLU A 394 16.11 5.69 28.33
C GLU A 394 16.06 6.23 26.90
N GLN A 395 15.39 7.37 26.72
CA GLN A 395 15.54 8.18 25.51
C GLN A 395 16.92 8.84 25.55
N LEU A 396 17.79 8.48 24.59
CA LEU A 396 19.06 9.16 24.39
C LEU A 396 18.79 10.63 24.01
N PRO A 397 19.41 11.61 24.69
CA PRO A 397 19.22 13.02 24.35
C PRO A 397 19.82 13.34 22.97
N CYS A 398 19.00 13.90 22.08
CA CYS A 398 19.39 14.32 20.72
C CYS A 398 20.25 15.61 20.67
N GLU A 399 20.66 16.15 21.82
CA GLU A 399 21.28 17.49 21.93
C GLU A 399 22.72 17.59 21.39
N HIS A 400 23.30 16.50 20.87
CA HIS A 400 24.71 16.46 20.44
C HIS A 400 24.92 16.17 18.94
N LEU A 401 23.89 16.29 18.11
CA LEU A 401 23.91 15.87 16.70
C LEU A 401 23.78 17.02 15.67
N THR A 402 24.15 18.24 16.05
CA THR A 402 24.23 19.42 15.15
C THR A 402 25.53 19.47 14.36
#